data_AF-X1SNJ3-F1
#
_entry.id   AF-X1SNJ3-F1
#
_cell.length_a   1.000
_cell.length_b   1.000
_cell.length_c   1.000
_cell.angle_alpha   90.00
_cell.angle_beta   90.00
_cell.angle_gamma   90.00
#
_symmetry.space_group_name_H-M   'P 1'
#
loop_
_entity.id
_entity.type
_entity.pdbx_description
1 polymer ?
#
loop_
_entity_poly.entity_id
_entity_poly.type
_entity_poly.pdbx_seq_one_letter_code
_entity_poly.pdbx_strand_id
1 'polypeptide(L)'
;MAGGHSFNTLLDTVWTKLDSGEETSVSKGYASGCNVITEGILSPREVLANALGWYALALIPLILLSVRVTPLILVPAILGMGVTFWYSKSKFTTWSHELALASGPIAASVMGALSTGTGEWLNAFLVALPIVTIFSFAGLALDEHPDAEANLKKGVRSLPYKVWEYGFDLCSYLLLWFIAAYCAQVFLIAAGILATLTGITFILLPLFFGLLVYLKGALG
;
A
#
# COMPACT_ATOMS: atom_id res chain seq x y z
N MET A 1 -9.07 -3.66 -3.99
CA MET A 1 -8.91 -2.21 -3.74
C MET A 1 -10.17 -1.58 -3.17
N ALA A 2 -11.31 -1.54 -3.88
CA ALA A 2 -12.53 -0.85 -3.40
C ALA A 2 -12.98 -1.25 -1.98
N GLY A 3 -13.17 -2.54 -1.71
CA GLY A 3 -13.54 -3.01 -0.35
C GLY A 3 -12.47 -2.71 0.70
N GLY A 4 -11.18 -2.73 0.33
CA GLY A 4 -10.08 -2.39 1.22
C GLY A 4 -10.08 -0.92 1.61
N HIS A 5 -10.32 0.01 0.67
CA HIS A 5 -10.47 1.44 0.98
C HIS A 5 -11.69 1.71 1.87
N SER A 6 -12.83 1.07 1.59
CA SER A 6 -14.02 1.20 2.45
C SER A 6 -13.79 0.67 3.86
N PHE A 7 -13.13 -0.49 4.00
CA PHE A 7 -12.73 -0.97 5.31
C PHE A 7 -11.74 -0.03 5.98
N ASN A 8 -10.76 0.53 5.25
CA ASN A 8 -9.81 1.46 5.85
C ASN A 8 -10.52 2.68 6.45
N THR A 9 -11.44 3.32 5.70
CA THR A 9 -12.27 4.42 6.22
C THR A 9 -13.06 4.01 7.47
N LEU A 10 -13.70 2.85 7.44
CA LEU A 10 -14.46 2.34 8.58
C LEU A 10 -13.56 2.11 9.81
N LEU A 11 -12.43 1.44 9.63
CA LEU A 11 -11.53 1.07 10.70
C LEU A 11 -10.80 2.30 11.25
N ASP A 12 -10.35 3.22 10.40
CA ASP A 12 -9.66 4.43 10.82
C ASP A 12 -10.62 5.40 11.55
N THR A 13 -11.91 5.41 11.21
CA THR A 13 -12.90 6.25 11.92
C THR A 13 -13.43 5.58 13.20
N VAL A 14 -13.86 4.32 13.12
CA VAL A 14 -14.63 3.66 14.20
C VAL A 14 -13.74 2.89 15.15
N TRP A 15 -12.70 2.22 14.63
CA TRP A 15 -11.89 1.30 15.42
C TRP A 15 -10.66 1.96 16.02
N THR A 16 -9.82 2.56 15.18
CA THR A 16 -8.57 3.19 15.64
C THR A 16 -8.79 4.65 16.04
N LYS A 17 -9.91 5.25 15.63
CA LYS A 17 -10.26 6.65 15.88
C LYS A 17 -9.26 7.66 15.29
N LEU A 18 -8.42 7.20 14.36
CA LEU A 18 -7.44 8.02 13.67
C LEU A 18 -8.11 9.19 12.93
N ASP A 19 -9.20 8.94 12.21
CA ASP A 19 -9.87 9.98 11.42
C ASP A 19 -10.93 10.75 12.24
N SER A 20 -11.07 10.47 13.54
CA SER A 20 -12.01 11.18 14.41
C SER A 20 -11.32 12.33 15.17
N GLY A 21 -12.07 13.41 15.43
CA GLY A 21 -11.61 14.56 16.24
C GLY A 21 -11.44 15.86 15.45
N GLU A 22 -10.91 16.90 16.11
CA GLU A 22 -10.74 18.25 15.56
C GLU A 22 -9.50 18.39 14.66
N GLU A 23 -8.42 17.67 14.96
CA GLU A 23 -7.23 17.60 14.10
C GLU A 23 -7.39 16.40 13.15
N THR A 24 -7.75 16.64 11.89
CA THR A 24 -7.87 15.57 10.87
C THR A 24 -6.68 15.57 9.90
N SER A 25 -6.47 14.44 9.23
CA SER A 25 -5.53 14.35 8.10
C SER A 25 -5.92 15.33 6.99
N VAL A 26 -4.91 15.82 6.26
CA VAL A 26 -5.10 16.73 5.14
C VAL A 26 -5.92 16.03 4.05
N SER A 27 -6.96 16.69 3.55
CA SER A 27 -7.75 16.14 2.44
C SER A 27 -6.89 16.03 1.19
N LYS A 28 -6.74 14.81 0.68
CA LYS A 28 -5.98 14.52 -0.55
C LYS A 28 -6.94 14.35 -1.71
N GLY A 29 -6.61 14.93 -2.87
CA GLY A 29 -7.50 14.89 -4.05
C GLY A 29 -7.87 13.48 -4.53
N TYR A 30 -7.00 12.48 -4.32
CA TYR A 30 -7.30 11.07 -4.63
C TYR A 30 -7.95 10.30 -3.47
N ALA A 31 -7.98 10.87 -2.26
CA ALA A 31 -8.52 10.26 -1.05
C ALA A 31 -9.72 11.03 -0.46
N SER A 32 -10.34 11.93 -1.24
CA SER A 32 -11.56 12.65 -0.83
C SER A 32 -12.70 11.71 -0.42
N GLY A 33 -12.71 10.47 -0.92
CA GLY A 33 -13.65 9.43 -0.49
C GLY A 33 -13.32 8.77 0.86
N CYS A 34 -12.19 9.09 1.50
CA CYS A 34 -11.75 8.41 2.73
C CYS A 34 -12.36 8.99 4.01
N ASN A 35 -12.93 10.20 3.98
CA ASN A 35 -13.51 10.91 5.13
C ASN A 35 -15.05 10.95 5.13
N VAL A 36 -15.71 10.12 4.31
CA VAL A 36 -17.17 10.17 4.13
C VAL A 36 -17.98 9.93 5.42
N ILE A 37 -17.40 9.26 6.42
CA ILE A 37 -18.03 9.08 7.74
C ILE A 37 -17.87 10.34 8.59
N THR A 38 -16.68 10.92 8.61
CA THR A 38 -16.34 12.07 9.45
C THR A 38 -16.99 13.35 8.93
N GLU A 39 -17.17 13.45 7.62
CA GLU A 39 -17.96 14.49 6.95
C GLU A 39 -19.48 14.30 7.08
N GLY A 40 -19.94 13.20 7.68
CA GLY A 40 -21.36 12.90 7.87
C GLY A 40 -22.12 12.56 6.58
N ILE A 41 -21.42 12.25 5.49
CA ILE A 41 -22.03 11.90 4.19
C ILE A 41 -22.63 10.49 4.25
N LEU A 42 -21.91 9.53 4.84
CA LEU A 42 -22.33 8.15 5.02
C LEU A 42 -22.18 7.69 6.46
N SER A 43 -23.09 6.85 6.93
CA SER A 43 -22.99 6.19 8.22
C SER A 43 -21.94 5.05 8.21
N PRO A 44 -21.38 4.69 9.38
CA PRO A 44 -20.51 3.51 9.48
C PRO A 44 -21.13 2.22 8.96
N ARG A 45 -22.46 2.07 9.08
CA ARG A 45 -23.18 0.89 8.60
C ARG A 45 -23.22 0.83 7.07
N GLU A 46 -23.42 1.97 6.40
CA GLU A 46 -23.40 2.05 4.95
C GLU A 46 -22.00 1.76 4.40
N VAL A 47 -20.96 2.30 5.01
CA VAL A 47 -19.58 2.04 4.60
C VAL A 47 -19.21 0.57 4.82
N LEU A 48 -19.62 -0.04 5.94
CA LEU A 48 -19.44 -1.48 6.18
C LEU A 48 -20.17 -2.33 5.13
N ALA A 49 -21.44 -2.00 4.85
CA ALA A 49 -22.22 -2.71 3.83
C ALA A 49 -21.56 -2.62 2.45
N ASN A 50 -21.06 -1.45 2.07
CA ASN A 50 -20.30 -1.27 0.82
C ASN A 50 -19.01 -2.11 0.80
N ALA A 51 -18.24 -2.10 1.90
CA ALA A 51 -17.01 -2.86 2.01
C ALA A 51 -17.25 -4.38 1.85
N LEU A 52 -18.27 -4.90 2.56
CA LEU A 52 -18.69 -6.29 2.46
C LEU A 52 -19.23 -6.63 1.05
N GLY A 53 -19.98 -5.73 0.44
CA GLY A 53 -20.47 -5.87 -0.93
C GLY A 53 -19.33 -6.06 -1.93
N TRP A 54 -18.29 -5.22 -1.86
CA TRP A 54 -17.11 -5.37 -2.71
C TRP A 54 -16.35 -6.67 -2.47
N TYR A 55 -16.21 -7.11 -1.22
CA TYR A 55 -15.56 -8.40 -0.91
C TYR A 55 -16.38 -9.58 -1.44
N ALA A 56 -17.70 -9.56 -1.26
CA ALA A 56 -18.60 -10.59 -1.80
C ALA A 56 -18.55 -10.65 -3.33
N LEU A 57 -18.57 -9.49 -4.01
CA LEU A 57 -18.45 -9.42 -5.46
C LEU A 57 -17.09 -9.94 -5.94
N ALA A 58 -16.00 -9.63 -5.23
CA ALA A 58 -14.67 -10.12 -5.55
C ALA A 58 -14.56 -11.65 -5.41
N LEU A 59 -15.29 -12.26 -4.47
CA LEU A 59 -15.29 -13.72 -4.29
C LEU A 59 -15.87 -14.48 -5.48
N ILE A 60 -16.77 -13.88 -6.28
CA ILE A 60 -17.38 -14.56 -7.43
C ILE A 60 -16.34 -15.04 -8.45
N PRO A 61 -15.51 -14.15 -9.07
CA PRO A 61 -14.47 -14.61 -10.00
C PRO A 61 -13.41 -15.47 -9.30
N LEU A 62 -13.12 -15.23 -8.02
CA LEU A 62 -12.11 -16.00 -7.28
C LEU A 62 -12.54 -17.44 -7.04
N ILE A 63 -13.79 -17.69 -6.69
CA ILE A 63 -14.36 -19.04 -6.53
C ILE A 63 -14.40 -19.76 -7.88
N LEU A 64 -14.79 -19.05 -8.94
CA LEU A 64 -14.76 -19.63 -10.29
C LEU A 64 -13.35 -20.06 -10.68
N LEU A 65 -12.34 -19.21 -10.46
CA LEU A 65 -10.94 -19.54 -10.70
C LEU A 65 -10.44 -20.65 -9.79
N SER A 66 -10.88 -20.69 -8.53
CA SER A 66 -10.43 -21.69 -7.56
C SER A 66 -10.88 -23.10 -7.95
N VAL A 67 -12.08 -23.23 -8.52
CA VAL A 67 -12.62 -24.50 -9.02
C VAL A 67 -11.95 -24.90 -10.35
N ARG A 68 -11.57 -23.92 -11.19
CA ARG A 68 -11.04 -24.17 -12.54
C ARG A 68 -9.54 -24.40 -12.61
N VAL A 69 -8.77 -23.76 -11.71
CA VAL A 69 -7.30 -23.74 -11.77
C VAL A 69 -6.71 -24.36 -10.52
N THR A 70 -6.92 -23.73 -9.35
CA THR A 70 -6.43 -24.26 -8.07
C THR A 70 -7.14 -23.62 -6.88
N PRO A 71 -7.57 -24.40 -5.87
CA PRO A 71 -8.16 -23.86 -4.65
C PRO A 71 -7.21 -22.93 -3.88
N LEU A 72 -5.89 -23.04 -4.12
CA LEU A 72 -4.87 -22.20 -3.48
C LEU A 72 -5.08 -20.70 -3.75
N ILE A 73 -5.79 -20.30 -4.81
CA ILE A 73 -6.12 -18.89 -5.11
C ILE A 73 -6.86 -18.21 -3.95
N LEU A 74 -7.68 -18.98 -3.21
CA LEU A 74 -8.46 -18.43 -2.10
C LEU A 74 -7.59 -18.03 -0.90
N VAL A 75 -6.41 -18.63 -0.74
CA VAL A 75 -5.49 -18.33 0.36
C VAL A 75 -4.98 -16.88 0.28
N PRO A 76 -4.25 -16.44 -0.77
CA PRO A 76 -3.82 -15.05 -0.88
C PRO A 76 -4.98 -14.08 -1.03
N ALA A 77 -6.14 -14.51 -1.57
CA ALA A 77 -7.32 -13.65 -1.64
C ALA A 77 -7.86 -13.28 -0.25
N ILE A 78 -8.11 -14.29 0.60
CA ILE A 78 -8.64 -14.07 1.96
C ILE A 78 -7.62 -13.33 2.82
N LEU A 79 -6.34 -13.73 2.74
CA LEU A 79 -5.26 -13.01 3.43
C LEU A 79 -5.19 -11.55 2.98
N GLY A 80 -5.26 -11.31 1.67
CA GLY A 80 -5.30 -9.97 1.06
C GLY A 80 -6.46 -9.11 1.54
N MET A 81 -7.66 -9.69 1.71
CA MET A 81 -8.82 -9.01 2.28
C MET A 81 -8.61 -8.65 3.77
N GLY A 82 -7.87 -9.50 4.50
CA GLY A 82 -7.50 -9.30 5.90
C GLY A 82 -6.42 -8.24 6.13
N VAL A 83 -5.64 -7.90 5.10
CA VAL A 83 -4.53 -6.92 5.20
C VAL A 83 -5.00 -5.58 5.74
N THR A 84 -6.18 -5.09 5.37
CA THR A 84 -6.70 -3.79 5.85
C THR A 84 -6.79 -3.73 7.39
N PHE A 85 -7.14 -4.84 8.04
CA PHE A 85 -7.22 -4.88 9.50
C PHE A 85 -5.82 -4.83 10.14
N TRP A 86 -4.86 -5.55 9.56
CA TRP A 86 -3.47 -5.48 10.00
C TRP A 86 -2.91 -4.08 9.76
N TYR A 87 -3.15 -3.50 8.58
CA TYR A 87 -2.74 -2.14 8.22
C TYR A 87 -3.26 -1.11 9.22
N SER A 88 -4.58 -1.01 9.44
CA SER A 88 -5.15 -0.03 10.38
C SER A 88 -4.66 -0.24 11.81
N LYS A 89 -4.56 -1.48 12.29
CA LYS A 89 -4.12 -1.77 13.67
C LYS A 89 -2.63 -1.48 13.88
N SER A 90 -1.79 -1.85 12.92
CA SER A 90 -0.32 -1.75 13.03
C SER A 90 0.18 -0.31 13.11
N LYS A 91 -0.59 0.66 12.60
CA LYS A 91 -0.39 2.10 12.81
C LYS A 91 -0.20 2.45 14.29
N PHE A 92 -0.82 1.72 15.23
CA PHE A 92 -0.71 2.00 16.66
C PHE A 92 0.06 0.95 17.45
N THR A 93 0.23 -0.26 16.90
CA THR A 93 0.78 -1.38 17.68
C THR A 93 2.21 -1.76 17.33
N THR A 94 2.58 -1.87 16.05
CA THR A 94 3.72 -2.73 15.64
C THR A 94 4.71 -2.12 14.64
N TRP A 95 4.69 -0.81 14.34
CA TRP A 95 5.63 -0.18 13.38
C TRP A 95 5.71 -0.91 12.03
N SER A 96 4.64 -1.61 11.65
CA SER A 96 4.66 -2.59 10.56
C SER A 96 3.56 -2.36 9.54
N HIS A 97 2.95 -1.17 9.54
CA HIS A 97 1.87 -0.85 8.61
C HIS A 97 2.35 -0.69 7.17
N GLU A 98 3.61 -0.31 6.95
CA GLU A 98 4.29 -0.37 5.64
C GLU A 98 4.35 -1.82 5.14
N LEU A 99 4.71 -2.76 6.01
CA LEU A 99 4.75 -4.19 5.69
C LEU A 99 3.34 -4.75 5.45
N ALA A 100 2.37 -4.31 6.24
CA ALA A 100 0.97 -4.64 5.99
C ALA A 100 0.55 -4.14 4.61
N LEU A 101 0.84 -2.89 4.27
CA LEU A 101 0.54 -2.34 2.95
C LEU A 101 1.24 -3.12 1.83
N ALA A 102 2.51 -3.52 2.02
CA ALA A 102 3.28 -4.31 1.06
C ALA A 102 2.68 -5.71 0.83
N SER A 103 2.08 -6.30 1.86
CA SER A 103 1.48 -7.63 1.76
C SER A 103 0.28 -7.70 0.80
N GLY A 104 -0.43 -6.58 0.58
CA GLY A 104 -1.57 -6.50 -0.34
C GLY A 104 -1.17 -6.76 -1.80
N PRO A 105 -0.27 -5.96 -2.41
CA PRO A 105 0.20 -6.20 -3.77
C PRO A 105 0.97 -7.52 -3.92
N ILE A 106 1.69 -7.98 -2.89
CA ILE A 106 2.30 -9.33 -2.90
C ILE A 106 1.21 -10.39 -3.06
N ALA A 107 0.15 -10.34 -2.25
CA ALA A 107 -0.97 -11.28 -2.35
C ALA A 107 -1.64 -11.23 -3.73
N ALA A 108 -1.79 -10.03 -4.30
CA ALA A 108 -2.31 -9.86 -5.65
C ALA A 108 -1.41 -10.49 -6.74
N SER A 109 -0.09 -10.31 -6.65
CA SER A 109 0.89 -10.89 -7.58
C SER A 109 0.90 -12.42 -7.52
N VAL A 110 0.95 -12.97 -6.30
CA VAL A 110 0.88 -14.42 -6.05
C VAL A 110 -0.43 -15.01 -6.58
N MET A 111 -1.56 -14.35 -6.31
CA MET A 111 -2.87 -14.75 -6.81
C MET A 111 -2.96 -14.70 -8.33
N GLY A 112 -2.37 -13.68 -8.95
CA GLY A 112 -2.27 -13.57 -10.41
C GLY A 112 -1.52 -14.76 -11.01
N ALA A 113 -0.37 -15.11 -10.45
CA ALA A 113 0.41 -16.26 -10.90
C ALA A 113 -0.32 -17.59 -10.70
N LEU A 114 -0.96 -17.80 -9.54
CA LEU A 114 -1.78 -18.99 -9.30
C LEU A 114 -2.92 -19.12 -10.32
N SER A 115 -3.49 -18.00 -10.76
CA SER A 115 -4.58 -17.96 -11.75
C SER A 115 -4.14 -18.42 -13.15
N THR A 116 -2.84 -18.44 -13.44
CA THR A 116 -2.29 -18.94 -14.72
C THR A 116 -2.11 -20.46 -14.75
N GLY A 117 -2.17 -21.14 -13.60
CA GLY A 117 -1.94 -22.58 -13.50
C GLY A 117 -0.48 -23.02 -13.63
N THR A 118 0.47 -22.09 -13.76
CA THR A 118 1.91 -22.39 -13.97
C THR A 118 2.63 -22.86 -12.71
N GLY A 119 2.09 -22.59 -11.52
CA GLY A 119 2.74 -22.94 -10.25
C GLY A 119 3.92 -22.04 -9.87
N GLU A 120 4.24 -21.00 -10.66
CA GLU A 120 5.36 -20.08 -10.41
C GLU A 120 5.06 -18.97 -9.39
N TRP A 121 4.26 -19.28 -8.37
CA TRP A 121 3.81 -18.31 -7.39
C TRP A 121 4.95 -17.75 -6.51
N LEU A 122 6.04 -18.51 -6.34
CA LEU A 122 7.25 -18.03 -5.65
C LEU A 122 7.98 -16.96 -6.45
N ASN A 123 8.11 -17.14 -7.77
CA ASN A 123 8.69 -16.11 -8.65
C ASN A 123 7.81 -14.85 -8.62
N ALA A 124 6.48 -15.00 -8.62
CA ALA A 124 5.55 -13.88 -8.53
C ALA A 124 5.67 -13.10 -7.21
N PHE A 125 5.96 -13.77 -6.10
CA PHE A 125 6.30 -13.12 -4.83
C PHE A 125 7.57 -12.27 -4.97
N LEU A 126 8.64 -12.86 -5.52
CA LEU A 126 9.93 -12.19 -5.67
C LEU A 126 9.86 -11.00 -6.63
N VAL A 127 9.15 -11.16 -7.75
CA VAL A 127 8.94 -10.09 -8.75
C VAL A 127 8.11 -8.94 -8.20
N ALA A 128 7.28 -9.16 -7.18
CA ALA A 128 6.53 -8.09 -6.53
C ALA A 128 7.42 -7.18 -5.65
N LEU A 129 8.60 -7.65 -5.21
CA LEU A 129 9.43 -6.94 -4.23
C LEU A 129 9.79 -5.51 -4.65
N PRO A 130 10.29 -5.23 -5.87
CA PRO A 130 10.58 -3.85 -6.28
C PRO A 130 9.34 -2.94 -6.23
N ILE A 131 8.18 -3.45 -6.65
CA ILE A 131 6.93 -2.68 -6.70
C ILE A 131 6.46 -2.35 -5.29
N VAL A 132 6.47 -3.33 -4.37
CA VAL A 132 5.99 -3.10 -3.00
C VAL A 132 6.95 -2.25 -2.18
N THR A 133 8.25 -2.31 -2.48
CA THR A 133 9.23 -1.36 -1.91
C THR A 133 8.86 0.07 -2.27
N ILE A 134 8.60 0.35 -3.55
CA ILE A 134 8.20 1.69 -3.99
C ILE A 134 6.85 2.06 -3.38
N PHE A 135 5.83 1.23 -3.54
CA PHE A 135 4.47 1.56 -3.14
C PHE A 135 4.34 1.79 -1.63
N SER A 136 4.91 0.88 -0.83
CA SER A 136 4.66 0.85 0.61
C SER A 136 5.64 1.66 1.44
N PHE A 137 6.83 1.94 0.92
CA PHE A 137 7.83 2.72 1.66
C PHE A 137 8.06 4.10 1.06
N ALA A 138 8.11 4.24 -0.27
CA ALA A 138 8.25 5.55 -0.91
C ALA A 138 6.89 6.25 -1.10
N GLY A 139 5.91 5.55 -1.68
CA GLY A 139 4.58 6.07 -1.96
C GLY A 139 3.84 6.45 -0.67
N LEU A 140 3.88 5.57 0.33
CA LEU A 140 3.29 5.87 1.63
C LEU A 140 3.94 7.08 2.30
N ALA A 141 5.25 7.29 2.14
CA ALA A 141 5.88 8.48 2.71
C ALA A 141 5.40 9.78 2.08
N LEU A 142 5.14 9.81 0.77
CA LEU A 142 4.53 10.96 0.12
C LEU A 142 3.11 11.21 0.62
N ASP A 143 2.35 10.14 0.84
CA ASP A 143 1.00 10.20 1.39
C ASP A 143 1.02 10.72 2.84
N GLU A 144 1.91 10.20 3.67
CA GLU A 144 1.90 10.45 5.11
C GLU A 144 2.63 11.72 5.53
N HIS A 145 3.64 12.19 4.80
CA HIS A 145 4.42 13.36 5.22
C HIS A 145 3.59 14.62 5.52
N PRO A 146 2.54 14.97 4.74
CA PRO A 146 1.65 16.10 5.06
C PRO A 146 0.84 15.91 6.35
N ASP A 147 0.57 14.66 6.73
CA ASP A 147 -0.25 14.31 7.91
C ASP A 147 0.60 14.09 9.18
N ALA A 148 1.92 14.22 9.07
CA ALA A 148 2.85 13.81 10.11
C ALA A 148 2.61 14.50 11.45
N GLU A 149 2.40 15.82 11.45
CA GLU A 149 2.18 16.58 12.69
C GLU A 149 0.93 16.10 13.43
N ALA A 150 -0.21 16.00 12.74
CA ALA A 150 -1.48 15.58 13.32
C ALA A 150 -1.45 14.12 13.79
N ASN A 151 -0.86 13.23 13.00
CA ASN A 151 -0.85 11.80 13.30
C ASN A 151 0.15 11.42 14.40
N LEU A 152 1.29 12.14 14.52
CA LEU A 152 2.21 11.97 15.64
C LEU A 152 1.57 12.36 16.98
N LYS A 153 0.79 13.46 17.03
CA LYS A 153 0.04 13.85 18.25
C LYS A 153 -0.94 12.77 18.69
N LYS A 154 -1.50 12.02 17.75
CA LYS A 154 -2.39 10.87 18.00
C LYS A 154 -1.66 9.58 18.38
N GLY A 155 -0.33 9.58 18.36
CA GLY A 155 0.50 8.43 18.73
C GLY A 155 0.68 7.39 17.63
N VAL A 156 0.46 7.77 16.36
CA VAL A 156 0.68 6.87 15.22
C VAL A 156 2.17 6.56 15.05
N ARG A 157 2.46 5.30 14.74
CA ARG A 157 3.79 4.72 14.59
C ARG A 157 4.04 4.38 13.13
N SER A 158 4.76 5.25 12.45
CA SER A 158 5.14 5.12 11.04
C SER A 158 6.59 5.57 10.82
N LEU A 159 7.31 4.87 9.94
CA LEU A 159 8.64 5.27 9.51
C LEU A 159 8.61 6.67 8.85
N PRO A 160 7.75 6.96 7.86
CA PRO A 160 7.52 8.31 7.35
C PRO A 160 7.35 9.41 8.40
N TYR A 161 6.54 9.16 9.45
CA TYR A 161 6.34 10.16 10.50
C TYR A 161 7.61 10.39 11.33
N LYS A 162 8.39 9.33 11.62
CA LYS A 162 9.67 9.48 12.32
C LYS A 162 10.72 10.20 11.47
N VAL A 163 10.75 9.94 10.17
CA VAL A 163 11.60 10.67 9.22
C VAL A 163 11.30 12.17 9.28
N TRP A 164 10.02 12.54 9.31
CA TRP A 164 9.59 13.93 9.50
C TRP A 164 9.98 14.48 10.88
N GLU A 165 9.71 13.75 11.97
CA GLU A 165 9.99 14.17 13.35
C GLU A 165 11.50 14.42 13.59
N TYR A 166 12.36 13.62 12.97
CA TYR A 166 13.82 13.78 13.05
C TYR A 166 14.37 14.82 12.07
N GLY A 167 13.52 15.47 11.25
CA GLY A 167 13.95 16.46 10.27
C GLY A 167 14.77 15.88 9.13
N PHE A 168 14.61 14.59 8.81
CA PHE A 168 15.31 13.95 7.70
C PHE A 168 14.65 14.34 6.37
N ASP A 169 15.48 14.64 5.37
CA ASP A 169 15.04 15.08 4.05
C ASP A 169 14.18 14.02 3.35
N LEU A 170 12.91 14.36 3.08
CA LEU A 170 11.97 13.46 2.41
C LEU A 170 12.50 12.99 1.06
N CYS A 171 13.12 13.89 0.28
CA CYS A 171 13.68 13.54 -1.02
C CYS A 171 14.77 12.47 -0.92
N SER A 172 15.66 12.59 0.07
CA SER A 172 16.69 11.58 0.37
C SER A 172 16.07 10.25 0.81
N TYR A 173 14.98 10.29 1.58
CA TYR A 173 14.27 9.09 2.02
C TYR A 173 13.62 8.36 0.83
N LEU A 174 12.95 9.09 -0.06
CA LEU A 174 12.36 8.54 -1.27
C LEU A 174 13.43 7.92 -2.16
N LEU A 175 14.55 8.63 -2.35
CA LEU A 175 15.65 8.14 -3.16
C LEU A 175 16.20 6.80 -2.66
N LEU A 176 16.37 6.63 -1.35
CA LEU A 176 16.84 5.38 -0.75
C LEU A 176 15.97 4.19 -1.18
N TRP A 177 14.65 4.34 -1.13
CA TRP A 177 13.72 3.26 -1.48
C TRP A 177 13.67 2.96 -2.97
N PHE A 178 13.83 3.98 -3.82
CA PHE A 178 13.98 3.77 -5.25
C PHE A 178 15.26 3.01 -5.57
N ILE A 179 16.40 3.40 -4.97
CA ILE A 179 17.65 2.65 -5.11
C ILE A 179 17.47 1.20 -4.65
N ALA A 180 16.82 0.97 -3.50
CA ALA A 180 16.55 -0.37 -2.99
C ALA A 180 15.71 -1.21 -3.98
N ALA A 181 14.65 -0.63 -4.56
CA ALA A 181 13.81 -1.30 -5.56
C ALA A 181 14.60 -1.65 -6.83
N TYR A 182 15.45 -0.74 -7.31
CA TYR A 182 16.29 -0.98 -8.47
C TYR A 182 17.39 -2.01 -8.21
N CYS A 183 18.02 -1.99 -7.03
CA CYS A 183 18.95 -3.04 -6.61
C CYS A 183 18.25 -4.41 -6.57
N ALA A 184 17.03 -4.48 -6.03
CA ALA A 184 16.23 -5.69 -6.05
C ALA A 184 15.92 -6.14 -7.49
N GLN A 185 15.56 -5.21 -8.39
CA GLN A 185 15.34 -5.52 -9.79
C GLN A 185 16.60 -6.07 -10.49
N VAL A 186 17.76 -5.44 -10.30
CA VAL A 186 19.05 -5.93 -10.83
C VAL A 186 19.34 -7.33 -10.33
N PHE A 187 19.15 -7.57 -9.02
CA PHE A 187 19.33 -8.89 -8.43
C PHE A 187 18.43 -9.95 -9.09
N LEU A 188 17.15 -9.64 -9.29
CA LEU A 188 16.19 -10.55 -9.92
C LEU A 188 16.52 -10.82 -11.40
N ILE A 189 17.05 -9.84 -12.13
CA ILE A 189 17.55 -10.03 -13.50
C ILE A 189 18.78 -10.95 -13.49
N ALA A 190 19.75 -10.68 -12.60
CA ALA A 190 20.97 -11.48 -12.47
C ALA A 190 20.67 -12.93 -12.05
N ALA A 191 19.64 -13.14 -11.23
CA ALA A 191 19.15 -14.45 -10.83
C ALA A 191 18.34 -15.19 -11.93
N GLY A 192 18.10 -14.56 -13.08
CA GLY A 192 17.31 -15.15 -14.19
C GLY A 192 15.81 -15.21 -13.93
N ILE A 193 15.30 -14.53 -12.90
CA ILE A 193 13.86 -14.47 -12.57
C ILE A 193 13.15 -13.42 -13.43
N LEU A 194 13.80 -12.28 -13.67
CA LEU A 194 13.30 -11.24 -14.57
C LEU A 194 14.06 -11.25 -15.89
N ALA A 195 13.34 -11.03 -16.99
CA ALA A 195 13.98 -10.81 -18.29
C ALA A 195 14.83 -9.54 -18.28
N THR A 196 15.99 -9.56 -18.94
CA THR A 196 16.91 -8.41 -19.03
C THR A 196 16.23 -7.13 -19.52
N LEU A 197 15.26 -7.27 -20.43
CA LEU A 197 14.49 -6.14 -20.97
C LEU A 197 13.68 -5.39 -19.91
N THR A 198 13.34 -6.01 -18.77
CA THR A 198 12.67 -5.31 -17.66
C THR A 198 13.51 -4.15 -17.14
N GLY A 199 14.83 -4.18 -17.32
CA GLY A 199 15.73 -3.06 -17.01
C GLY A 199 15.46 -1.79 -17.81
N ILE A 200 14.57 -1.79 -18.81
CA ILE A 200 14.14 -0.55 -19.47
C ILE A 200 13.59 0.49 -18.47
N THR A 201 13.07 0.04 -17.31
CA THR A 201 12.63 0.92 -16.22
C THR A 201 13.73 1.84 -15.70
N PHE A 202 15.03 1.50 -15.86
CA PHE A 202 16.14 2.38 -15.45
C PHE A 202 16.14 3.73 -16.18
N ILE A 203 15.49 3.84 -17.34
CA ILE A 203 15.32 5.13 -18.05
C ILE A 203 14.49 6.12 -17.21
N LEU A 204 13.64 5.63 -16.30
CA LEU A 204 12.82 6.48 -15.43
C LEU A 204 13.60 7.05 -14.24
N LEU A 205 14.76 6.49 -13.86
CA LEU A 205 15.58 7.02 -12.77
C LEU A 205 15.93 8.50 -12.95
N PRO A 206 16.58 8.94 -14.05
CA PRO A 206 16.95 10.34 -14.21
C PRO A 206 15.73 11.27 -14.19
N LEU A 207 14.58 10.83 -14.71
CA LEU A 207 13.33 11.60 -14.64
C LEU A 207 12.83 11.73 -13.21
N PHE A 208 12.87 10.64 -12.44
CA PHE A 208 12.50 10.64 -11.03
C PHE A 208 13.44 11.50 -10.18
N PHE A 209 14.75 11.42 -10.42
CA PHE A 209 15.74 12.30 -9.80
C PHE A 209 15.45 13.77 -10.11
N GLY A 210 15.17 14.10 -11.37
CA GLY A 210 14.80 15.46 -11.78
C GLY A 210 13.54 15.95 -11.06
N LEU A 211 12.54 15.09 -10.91
CA LEU A 211 11.32 15.38 -10.16
C LEU A 211 11.62 15.64 -8.67
N LEU A 212 12.43 14.80 -8.03
CA LEU A 212 12.79 14.99 -6.61
C LEU A 212 13.57 16.30 -6.38
N VAL A 213 14.49 16.65 -7.28
CA VAL A 213 15.22 17.92 -7.21
C VAL A 213 14.27 19.10 -7.36
N TYR A 214 13.33 19.03 -8.30
CA TYR A 214 12.29 20.06 -8.46
C TYR A 214 11.41 20.18 -7.21
N LEU A 215 10.92 19.05 -6.67
CA LEU A 215 10.10 19.01 -5.47
C LEU A 215 10.85 19.58 -4.26
N LYS A 216 12.14 19.28 -4.10
CA LYS A 216 12.98 19.85 -3.05
C LYS A 216 13.08 21.37 -3.14
N GLY A 217 13.21 21.91 -4.35
CA GLY A 217 13.24 23.35 -4.59
C GLY A 217 11.88 24.06 -4.43
N ALA A 218 10.78 23.30 -4.44
CA ALA A 218 9.43 23.82 -4.26
C ALA A 218 8.90 23.67 -2.82
N LEU A 219 9.47 22.75 -2.04
CA LEU A 219 9.06 22.41 -0.66
C LEU A 219 10.03 22.92 0.42
N GLY A 220 11.22 23.40 0.04
CA GLY A 220 12.19 24.07 0.93
C GLY A 220 12.06 25.59 0.87
#